data_AF-A0A7S0BQ13-F1
#
_entry.id   AF-A0A7S0BQ13-F1
#
_cell.length_a   1.000
_cell.length_b   1.000
_cell.length_c   1.000
_cell.angle_alpha   90.00
_cell.angle_beta   90.00
_cell.angle_gamma   90.00
#
_symmetry.space_group_name_H-M   'P 1'
#
loop_
_entity.id
_entity.type
_entity.pdbx_description
1 polymer ?
#
loop_
_entity_poly.entity_id
_entity_poly.type
_entity_poly.pdbx_seq_one_letter_code
_entity_poly.pdbx_strand_id
1 'polypeptide(L)'
;MSKTLRQAKLARLFPSCGADARSRCSAENVRVKPQPLETRGEKEVGLDNKTSTQTESANAWKKLLKGPRQPPVCKKHGEKTVLREVKKEGPNKGRRFFVCNRPEGLPNNPKSRCNYFEWY
;
A
#
# COMPACT_ATOMS: atom_id res chain seq x y z
N MET A 1 -34.57 -35.01 -44.76
CA MET A 1 -33.20 -34.51 -44.50
C MET A 1 -33.19 -33.90 -43.11
N SER A 2 -32.75 -34.65 -42.09
CA SER A 2 -32.90 -34.20 -40.69
C SER A 2 -31.63 -34.55 -39.92
N LYS A 3 -30.69 -33.60 -39.86
CA LYS A 3 -29.47 -33.72 -39.05
C LYS A 3 -29.81 -33.27 -37.62
N THR A 4 -29.88 -34.22 -36.68
CA THR A 4 -29.98 -33.95 -35.25
C THR A 4 -28.60 -33.60 -34.70
N LEU A 5 -28.43 -32.36 -34.25
CA LEU A 5 -27.22 -31.90 -33.55
C LEU A 5 -27.34 -32.29 -32.06
N ARG A 6 -26.54 -33.25 -31.60
CA ARG A 6 -26.43 -33.58 -30.17
C ARG A 6 -25.65 -32.49 -29.45
N GLN A 7 -26.25 -31.85 -28.45
CA GLN A 7 -25.55 -30.94 -27.55
C GLN A 7 -24.58 -31.72 -26.65
N ALA A 8 -23.32 -31.34 -26.64
CA ALA A 8 -22.35 -31.80 -25.64
C ALA A 8 -22.38 -30.85 -24.44
N LYS A 9 -22.88 -31.33 -23.29
CA LYS A 9 -22.67 -30.69 -21.97
C LYS A 9 -21.32 -31.18 -21.44
N LEU A 10 -20.34 -30.29 -21.37
CA LEU A 10 -19.08 -30.51 -20.65
C LEU A 10 -19.36 -30.40 -19.14
N ALA A 11 -19.47 -31.55 -18.47
CA ALA A 11 -19.43 -31.63 -17.02
C ALA A 11 -17.98 -31.52 -16.55
N ARG A 12 -17.71 -30.57 -15.64
CA ARG A 12 -16.43 -30.46 -14.94
C ARG A 12 -16.41 -31.51 -13.82
N LEU A 13 -15.57 -32.52 -13.96
CA LEU A 13 -15.22 -33.45 -12.89
C LEU A 13 -13.93 -32.93 -12.23
N PHE A 14 -14.05 -32.38 -11.02
CA PHE A 14 -12.91 -32.22 -10.12
C PHE A 14 -12.97 -33.32 -9.05
N PRO A 15 -11.87 -34.07 -8.81
CA PRO A 15 -11.82 -35.13 -7.81
C PRO A 15 -11.93 -34.59 -6.38
N SER A 16 -12.75 -35.27 -5.60
CA SER A 16 -12.92 -35.12 -4.16
C SER A 16 -11.77 -35.79 -3.38
N CYS A 17 -11.13 -35.03 -2.49
CA CYS A 17 -10.53 -35.52 -1.24
C CYS A 17 -10.22 -34.27 -0.37
N GLY A 18 -10.56 -34.13 0.90
CA GLY A 18 -11.18 -35.08 1.83
C GLY A 18 -11.63 -34.38 3.12
N ALA A 19 -12.06 -35.24 4.05
CA ALA A 19 -12.21 -35.08 5.49
C ALA A 19 -13.35 -34.19 6.02
N ASP A 20 -14.39 -34.91 6.47
CA ASP A 20 -15.34 -34.52 7.50
C ASP A 20 -14.65 -34.14 8.82
N ALA A 21 -15.17 -33.12 9.50
CA ALA A 21 -15.72 -33.21 10.85
C ALA A 21 -15.91 -31.81 11.44
N ARG A 22 -17.17 -31.51 11.78
CA ARG A 22 -17.62 -30.31 12.47
C ARG A 22 -17.03 -30.27 13.89
N SER A 23 -16.19 -29.28 14.19
CA SER A 23 -16.01 -28.78 15.55
C SER A 23 -15.95 -27.26 15.49
N ARG A 24 -17.00 -26.61 16.00
CA ARG A 24 -17.06 -25.16 16.15
C ARG A 24 -16.18 -24.78 17.33
N CYS A 25 -15.01 -24.23 17.09
CA CYS A 25 -14.30 -23.47 18.11
C CYS A 25 -14.96 -22.09 18.22
N SER A 26 -15.65 -21.83 19.34
CA SER A 26 -16.05 -20.49 19.71
C SER A 26 -14.79 -19.69 20.03
N ALA A 27 -14.44 -18.75 19.15
CA ALA A 27 -13.50 -17.70 19.49
C ALA A 27 -14.26 -16.62 20.29
N GLU A 28 -14.41 -16.82 21.59
CA GLU A 28 -14.78 -15.74 22.50
C GLU A 28 -13.61 -14.77 22.60
N ASN A 29 -13.86 -13.55 22.12
CA ASN A 29 -12.91 -12.46 22.10
C ASN A 29 -12.86 -11.84 23.50
N VAL A 30 -12.07 -12.43 24.41
CA VAL A 30 -11.83 -11.85 25.74
C VAL A 30 -10.95 -10.60 25.56
N ARG A 31 -11.60 -9.44 25.67
CA ARG A 31 -10.94 -8.14 25.73
C ARG A 31 -10.21 -8.01 27.07
N VAL A 32 -8.97 -8.46 27.15
CA VAL A 32 -8.08 -8.13 28.27
C VAL A 32 -7.60 -6.69 28.08
N LYS A 33 -8.07 -5.80 28.95
CA LYS A 33 -7.55 -4.44 29.09
C LYS A 33 -6.15 -4.55 29.69
N PRO A 34 -5.08 -4.08 29.02
CA PRO A 34 -3.75 -4.07 29.64
C PRO A 34 -3.79 -3.07 30.80
N GLN A 35 -3.67 -3.59 32.01
CA GLN A 35 -3.42 -2.83 33.23
C GLN A 35 -1.96 -2.32 33.20
N PRO A 36 -1.65 -1.11 33.68
CA PRO A 36 -0.28 -0.64 33.79
C PRO A 36 0.47 -1.53 34.79
N LEU A 37 1.51 -2.21 34.32
CA LEU A 37 2.45 -2.89 35.20
C LEU A 37 3.38 -1.80 35.78
N GLU A 38 3.14 -1.42 37.02
CA GLU A 38 4.09 -0.60 37.77
C GLU A 38 5.32 -1.43 38.12
N THR A 39 6.42 -1.20 37.42
CA THR A 39 7.76 -1.65 37.83
C THR A 39 8.51 -0.50 38.47
N ARG A 40 8.46 -0.53 39.80
CA ARG A 40 9.53 -0.24 40.77
C ARG A 40 10.84 0.28 40.15
N GLY A 41 11.22 1.50 40.55
CA GLY A 41 12.34 2.26 40.01
C GLY A 41 13.65 1.50 39.86
N GLU A 42 14.12 1.47 38.62
CA GLU A 42 15.48 1.09 38.28
C GLU A 42 16.35 2.34 38.41
N LYS A 43 17.31 2.29 39.34
CA LYS A 43 18.40 3.26 39.39
C LYS A 43 19.27 3.03 38.17
N GLU A 44 19.27 3.97 37.22
CA GLU A 44 20.21 3.97 36.11
C GLU A 44 21.60 4.34 36.65
N VAL A 45 22.39 3.31 36.99
CA VAL A 45 23.82 3.44 37.26
C VAL A 45 24.54 3.40 35.91
N GLY A 46 25.14 4.53 35.54
CA GLY A 46 25.93 4.65 34.33
C GLY A 46 27.33 4.06 34.46
N LEU A 47 27.77 3.39 33.39
CA LEU A 47 29.12 3.27 32.81
C LEU A 47 28.92 2.25 31.66
N ASP A 48 29.36 2.43 30.42
CA ASP A 48 30.70 2.81 30.01
C ASP A 48 30.75 3.39 28.58
N ASN A 49 31.75 4.26 28.38
CA ASN A 49 31.99 5.06 27.19
C ASN A 49 32.48 4.21 26.01
N LYS A 50 31.61 3.92 25.02
CA LYS A 50 32.01 3.47 23.67
C LYS A 50 30.91 3.60 22.59
N THR A 51 30.00 4.59 22.69
CA THR A 51 28.78 4.64 21.85
C THR A 51 28.59 5.93 21.03
N SER A 52 29.52 6.88 21.07
CA SER A 52 29.39 8.14 20.32
C SER A 52 29.58 7.95 18.81
N THR A 53 30.61 7.25 18.36
CA THR A 53 30.93 7.09 16.93
C THR A 53 30.04 6.07 16.20
N GLN A 54 29.57 5.02 16.88
CA GLN A 54 28.66 4.03 16.27
C GLN A 54 27.25 4.58 16.04
N THR A 55 26.74 5.43 16.94
CA THR A 55 25.41 6.06 16.80
C THR A 55 25.43 7.13 15.69
N GLU A 56 26.55 7.85 15.55
CA GLU A 56 26.76 8.83 14.48
C GLU A 56 26.81 8.19 13.10
N SER A 57 27.58 7.11 12.93
CA SER A 57 27.64 6.39 11.66
C SER A 57 26.28 5.80 11.28
N ALA A 58 25.56 5.18 12.22
CA ALA A 58 24.20 4.71 12.00
C ALA A 58 23.25 5.84 11.55
N ASN A 59 23.34 7.01 12.17
CA ASN A 59 22.54 8.18 11.77
C ASN A 59 22.98 8.76 10.42
N ALA A 60 24.26 8.69 10.07
CA ALA A 60 24.76 9.08 8.75
C ALA A 60 24.17 8.19 7.65
N TRP A 61 24.18 6.87 7.83
CA TRP A 61 23.58 5.93 6.87
C TRP A 61 22.07 6.13 6.71
N LYS A 62 21.34 6.36 7.81
CA LYS A 62 19.91 6.71 7.76
C LYS A 62 19.64 8.01 6.99
N LYS A 63 20.57 8.97 7.02
CA LYS A 63 20.44 10.24 6.29
C LYS A 63 20.67 10.05 4.78
N LEU A 64 21.63 9.21 4.41
CA LEU A 64 21.99 8.95 3.01
C LEU A 64 20.97 8.06 2.30
N LEU A 65 20.50 6.99 2.95
CA LEU A 65 19.61 5.99 2.36
C LEU A 65 18.12 6.38 2.46
N LYS A 66 17.81 7.68 2.40
CA LYS A 66 16.42 8.14 2.31
C LYS A 66 15.86 7.77 0.95
N GLY A 67 14.65 7.21 0.93
CA GLY A 67 13.97 6.89 -0.31
C GLY A 67 13.64 8.14 -1.15
N PRO A 68 13.19 7.94 -2.40
CA PRO A 68 12.75 9.04 -3.26
C PRO A 68 11.68 9.92 -2.59
N ARG A 69 11.60 11.18 -3.03
CA ARG A 69 10.56 12.10 -2.58
C ARG A 69 9.18 11.49 -2.81
N GLN A 70 8.34 11.55 -1.77
CA GLN A 70 6.97 11.06 -1.84
C GLN A 70 6.15 11.96 -2.79
N PRO A 71 5.30 11.40 -3.67
CA PRO A 71 4.43 12.19 -4.52
C PRO A 71 3.45 13.05 -3.72
N PRO A 72 3.14 14.27 -4.17
CA PRO A 72 2.11 15.10 -3.54
C PRO A 72 0.73 14.46 -3.71
N VAL A 73 -0.21 14.88 -2.87
CA VAL A 73 -1.61 14.43 -2.92
C VAL A 73 -2.48 15.43 -3.68
N CYS A 74 -3.44 14.94 -4.45
CA CYS A 74 -4.35 15.83 -5.17
C CYS A 74 -5.39 16.45 -4.21
N LYS A 75 -5.64 17.76 -4.36
CA LYS A 75 -6.51 18.52 -3.43
C LYS A 75 -7.96 18.02 -3.33
N LYS A 76 -8.51 17.49 -4.43
CA LYS A 76 -9.93 17.05 -4.48
C LYS A 76 -10.16 15.68 -3.84
N HIS A 77 -9.23 14.73 -4.00
CA HIS A 77 -9.44 13.33 -3.58
C HIS A 77 -8.55 12.90 -2.42
N GLY A 78 -7.46 13.63 -2.12
CA GLY A 78 -6.50 13.24 -1.08
C GLY A 78 -5.62 12.04 -1.45
N GLU A 79 -5.61 11.64 -2.72
CA GLU A 79 -4.87 10.48 -3.21
C GLU A 79 -3.50 10.87 -3.76
N LYS A 80 -2.53 9.95 -3.64
CA LYS A 80 -1.20 10.08 -4.22
C LYS A 80 -1.28 10.30 -5.73
N THR A 81 -0.52 11.28 -6.20
CA THR A 81 -0.44 11.62 -7.62
C THR A 81 0.52 10.70 -8.36
N VAL A 82 0.39 10.68 -9.68
CA VAL A 82 1.28 9.92 -10.57
C VAL A 82 2.21 10.86 -11.31
N LEU A 83 3.47 10.45 -11.43
CA LEU A 83 4.49 11.15 -12.19
C LEU A 83 4.36 10.79 -13.67
N ARG A 84 4.22 11.80 -14.52
CA ARG A 84 4.15 11.68 -15.99
C ARG A 84 5.25 12.53 -16.63
N GLU A 85 5.58 12.22 -17.88
CA GLU A 85 6.60 12.93 -18.65
C GLU A 85 5.99 13.44 -19.95
N VAL A 86 6.34 14.68 -20.33
CA VAL A 86 5.90 15.27 -21.59
C VAL A 86 6.71 14.66 -22.73
N LYS A 87 6.04 13.84 -23.55
CA LYS A 87 6.62 13.23 -24.76
C LYS A 87 6.46 14.09 -26.01
N LYS A 88 5.62 15.12 -25.95
CA LYS A 88 5.36 16.02 -27.07
C LYS A 88 6.59 16.87 -27.36
N GLU A 89 6.94 17.02 -28.64
CA GLU A 89 8.01 17.91 -29.08
C GLU A 89 7.73 19.37 -28.67
N GLY A 90 8.78 20.05 -28.24
CA GLY A 90 8.74 21.46 -27.84
C GLY A 90 9.60 21.75 -26.59
N PRO A 91 9.53 22.99 -26.06
CA PRO A 91 10.37 23.43 -24.94
C PRO A 91 10.20 22.62 -23.64
N ASN A 92 9.07 21.92 -23.50
CA ASN A 92 8.74 21.14 -22.32
C ASN A 92 9.01 19.63 -22.48
N LYS A 93 9.55 19.17 -23.63
CA LYS A 93 9.85 17.76 -23.85
C LYS A 93 10.77 17.22 -22.75
N GLY A 94 10.44 16.05 -22.21
CA GLY A 94 11.20 15.41 -21.14
C GLY A 94 10.95 15.99 -19.73
N ARG A 95 10.20 17.10 -19.60
CA ARG A 95 9.80 17.60 -18.28
C ARG A 95 8.78 16.66 -17.65
N ARG A 96 8.91 16.45 -16.34
CA ARG A 96 8.02 15.59 -15.56
C ARG A 96 7.05 16.41 -14.71
N PHE A 97 5.86 15.88 -14.50
CA PHE A 97 4.79 16.55 -13.77
C PHE A 97 3.89 15.55 -13.05
N PHE A 98 3.26 16.00 -11.97
CA PHE A 98 2.31 15.23 -11.19
C PHE A 98 0.87 15.49 -11.65
N VAL A 99 0.09 14.42 -11.75
CA VAL A 99 -1.36 14.48 -12.02
C VAL A 99 -2.14 13.52 -11.13
N CYS A 100 -3.45 13.74 -11.04
CA CYS A 100 -4.33 12.84 -10.30
C CYS A 100 -4.34 11.41 -10.91
N ASN A 101 -4.22 10.40 -10.04
CA ASN A 101 -4.18 8.99 -10.42
C ASN A 101 -5.54 8.43 -10.90
N ARG A 102 -6.64 9.12 -10.64
CA ARG A 102 -7.97 8.67 -11.05
C ARG A 102 -8.09 8.56 -12.58
N PRO A 103 -8.94 7.63 -13.07
CA PRO A 103 -9.23 7.52 -14.48
C PRO A 103 -9.98 8.75 -14.99
N GLU A 104 -9.84 9.01 -16.28
CA GLU A 104 -10.63 10.03 -16.96
C GLU A 104 -12.10 9.61 -16.99
N GLY A 105 -12.99 10.55 -16.76
CA GLY A 105 -14.42 10.31 -16.70
C GLY A 105 -15.21 11.61 -16.80
N LEU A 106 -16.53 11.51 -16.72
CA LEU A 106 -17.42 12.67 -16.81
C LEU A 106 -17.07 13.74 -15.76
N PRO A 107 -17.18 15.04 -16.10
CA PRO A 107 -16.83 16.13 -15.20
C PRO A 107 -17.68 16.15 -13.91
N ASN A 108 -18.93 15.68 -14.01
CA ASN A 108 -19.86 15.63 -12.88
C ASN A 108 -19.68 14.39 -12.00
N ASN A 109 -18.80 13.46 -12.37
CA ASN A 109 -18.55 12.26 -11.57
C ASN A 109 -17.51 12.57 -10.48
N PRO A 110 -17.83 12.41 -9.18
CA PRO A 110 -16.85 12.63 -8.11
C PRO A 110 -15.68 11.65 -8.15
N LYS A 111 -15.81 10.51 -8.85
CA LYS A 111 -14.76 9.50 -8.97
C LYS A 111 -13.80 9.75 -10.13
N SER A 112 -14.08 10.70 -11.02
CA SER A 112 -13.26 11.00 -12.19
C SER A 112 -12.03 11.84 -11.81
N ARG A 113 -11.04 11.85 -12.71
CA ARG A 113 -9.81 12.65 -12.60
C ARG A 113 -10.12 14.13 -12.35
N CYS A 114 -9.44 14.71 -11.37
CA CYS A 114 -9.47 16.15 -11.12
C CYS A 114 -8.34 16.87 -11.87
N ASN A 115 -8.46 18.18 -11.97
CA ASN A 115 -7.51 19.05 -12.69
C ASN A 115 -6.24 19.38 -11.89
N TYR A 116 -5.82 18.50 -10.97
CA TYR A 116 -4.58 18.69 -10.24
C TYR A 116 -3.38 18.53 -11.18
N PHE A 117 -2.51 19.54 -11.19
CA PHE A 117 -1.29 19.61 -11.98
C PHE A 117 -0.22 20.36 -11.20
N GLU A 118 0.99 19.80 -11.17
CA GLU A 118 2.18 20.42 -10.57
C GLU A 118 3.43 19.90 -11.29
N TRP A 119 4.42 20.77 -11.51
CA TRP A 119 5.71 20.33 -12.07
C TRP A 119 6.48 19.48 -11.04
N TYR A 120 7.22 18.47 -11.49
CA TYR A 120 8.06 17.61 -10.63
C TYR A 120 9.30 18.34 -10.13
#